data_AF-A0A2K9NV77-F1
#
_entry.id   AF-A0A2K9NV77-F1
#
_cell.length_a   1.000
_cell.length_b   1.000
_cell.length_c   1.000
_cell.angle_alpha   90.00
_cell.angle_beta   90.00
_cell.angle_gamma   90.00
#
_symmetry.space_group_name_H-M   'P 1'
#
loop_
_entity.id
_entity.type
_entity.pdbx_description
1 polymer ?
#
loop_
_entity_poly.entity_id
_entity_poly.type
_entity_poly.pdbx_seq_one_letter_code
_entity_poly.pdbx_strand_id
1 'polypeptide(L)'
;MKTTPLLLICTLIFSACSTPLHREREPAVAKAESCKEIITSFLAPSRFNGEAFAKKLQIEATTDELSNLFYAFREIDLNTLNDEEIRTMRAIYLFSQGDKTLRDDLIVEFIKTVKGEAANLKNKNWDRFLAHKKKIDKYRAKKIAAAKSAEEKLNLEKKVALYEKLYMSCKSHVQKKPTPADLRLAKKLTWALTAGSTTSTAVTYAYAHKDEEKDSKWMKGMYFELALSGIFTYVGGTFVTSNPRLSPWTVRAPLAYFNAAVADLGPSGAYSYFFNDDNKEMQKKFETMKNDPKLEEEVAELLHFAQENGLFEKHLAATEKLFKQKPHSKMSIEEIKKSFDINQIDLEESRELLFEAMSEKEYQDNAGTFQTGDSGLDRYTFHRLWTLGSVPYNIGFALLMHNQMCMTPDPKAGFAKAVGTYFAGQLLSDVIYYKTRQKTINQ
;
A
#
# COMPACT_ATOMS: atom_id res chain seq x y z
N MET A 1 -5.32 -20.34 -34.37
CA MET A 1 -6.24 -19.47 -35.12
C MET A 1 -6.00 -18.02 -34.70
N LYS A 2 -5.69 -17.11 -35.63
CA LYS A 2 -5.39 -15.70 -35.34
C LYS A 2 -6.70 -14.89 -35.46
N THR A 3 -7.26 -14.48 -34.31
CA THR A 3 -8.56 -13.79 -34.12
C THR A 3 -8.47 -12.25 -34.15
N THR A 4 -7.49 -11.68 -34.86
CA THR A 4 -7.10 -10.27 -34.70
C THR A 4 -8.10 -9.22 -35.25
N PRO A 5 -8.95 -9.47 -36.26
CA PRO A 5 -9.83 -8.43 -36.80
C PRO A 5 -11.23 -8.29 -36.14
N LEU A 6 -11.72 -9.27 -35.37
CA LEU A 6 -13.03 -9.24 -34.65
C LEU A 6 -13.00 -8.18 -33.59
N LEU A 7 -11.84 -8.14 -32.95
CA LEU A 7 -11.48 -7.15 -31.97
C LEU A 7 -11.70 -5.75 -32.50
N LEU A 8 -11.25 -5.44 -33.72
CA LEU A 8 -11.09 -4.07 -34.17
C LEU A 8 -12.41 -3.42 -34.62
N ILE A 9 -13.26 -4.18 -35.31
CA ILE A 9 -14.62 -3.79 -35.69
C ILE A 9 -15.49 -3.56 -34.45
N CYS A 10 -15.42 -4.45 -33.45
CA CYS A 10 -16.11 -4.25 -32.17
C CYS A 10 -15.60 -2.98 -31.46
N THR A 11 -14.28 -2.72 -31.42
CA THR A 11 -13.73 -1.48 -30.83
C THR A 11 -14.34 -0.22 -31.44
N LEU A 12 -14.54 -0.19 -32.76
CA LEU A 12 -14.97 0.99 -33.50
C LEU A 12 -16.47 1.24 -33.35
N ILE A 13 -17.27 0.17 -33.43
CA ILE A 13 -18.71 0.22 -33.15
C ILE A 13 -18.96 0.65 -31.70
N PHE A 14 -18.26 0.07 -30.73
CA PHE A 14 -18.49 0.35 -29.32
C PHE A 14 -17.82 1.64 -28.81
N SER A 15 -16.73 2.12 -29.44
CA SER A 15 -16.17 3.45 -29.14
C SER A 15 -17.11 4.58 -29.60
N ALA A 16 -17.71 4.46 -30.79
CA ALA A 16 -18.73 5.39 -31.28
C ALA A 16 -19.98 5.42 -30.37
N CYS A 17 -20.36 4.28 -29.78
CA CYS A 17 -21.49 4.20 -28.86
C CYS A 17 -21.17 4.50 -27.37
N SER A 18 -19.90 4.78 -27.00
CA SER A 18 -19.47 4.96 -25.60
C SER A 18 -18.93 6.35 -25.24
N THR A 19 -18.94 7.29 -26.19
CA THR A 19 -18.74 8.72 -25.93
C THR A 19 -20.06 9.41 -25.63
N PRO A 20 -20.39 9.74 -24.37
CA PRO A 20 -21.24 10.92 -24.15
C PRO A 20 -20.45 12.10 -24.75
N LEU A 21 -21.07 12.84 -25.68
CA LEU A 21 -20.55 14.08 -26.24
C LEU A 21 -20.21 15.07 -25.12
N HIS A 22 -19.00 14.98 -24.56
CA HIS A 22 -18.35 16.06 -23.84
C HIS A 22 -17.42 16.77 -24.83
N ARG A 23 -18.02 17.45 -25.80
CA ARG A 23 -17.35 18.55 -26.52
C ARG A 23 -18.27 19.76 -26.44
N GLU A 24 -18.05 20.60 -25.45
CA GLU A 24 -18.66 21.95 -25.37
C GLU A 24 -18.04 22.95 -26.37
N ARG A 25 -17.23 22.51 -27.33
CA ARG A 25 -16.65 23.39 -28.34
C ARG A 25 -16.50 22.66 -29.68
N GLU A 26 -17.59 22.63 -30.44
CA GLU A 26 -17.60 22.58 -31.91
C GLU A 26 -19.07 22.61 -32.40
N PRO A 27 -19.52 23.69 -33.07
CA PRO A 27 -20.82 23.71 -33.70
C PRO A 27 -20.68 23.24 -35.16
N ALA A 28 -20.96 21.97 -35.43
CA ALA A 28 -21.35 21.53 -36.78
C ALA A 28 -21.92 20.10 -36.75
N VAL A 29 -23.25 20.03 -36.90
CA VAL A 29 -24.00 19.08 -37.73
C VAL A 29 -23.42 17.66 -37.84
N ALA A 30 -23.81 16.79 -36.91
CA ALA A 30 -24.11 15.40 -37.24
C ALA A 30 -25.36 15.01 -36.43
N LYS A 31 -26.45 14.65 -37.10
CA LYS A 31 -27.58 13.96 -36.45
C LYS A 31 -26.97 12.83 -35.61
N ALA A 32 -27.35 12.74 -34.35
CA ALA A 32 -26.98 11.61 -33.52
C ALA A 32 -27.70 10.36 -34.07
N GLU A 33 -27.09 9.71 -35.07
CA GLU A 33 -27.48 8.38 -35.50
C GLU A 33 -27.39 7.47 -34.27
N SER A 34 -28.45 6.73 -34.01
CA SER A 34 -28.51 5.78 -32.92
C SER A 34 -27.40 4.73 -33.10
N CYS A 35 -26.87 4.18 -32.00
CA CYS A 35 -25.87 3.10 -32.05
C CYS A 35 -26.31 1.96 -32.99
N LYS A 36 -27.62 1.70 -33.04
CA LYS A 36 -28.25 0.75 -33.96
C LYS A 36 -28.03 1.12 -35.43
N GLU A 37 -28.24 2.37 -35.84
CA GLU A 37 -28.04 2.82 -37.23
C GLU A 37 -26.58 2.78 -37.69
N ILE A 38 -25.63 3.11 -36.80
CA ILE A 38 -24.18 3.00 -37.09
C ILE A 38 -23.78 1.54 -37.29
N ILE A 39 -24.33 0.62 -36.48
CA ILE A 39 -24.12 -0.82 -36.61
C ILE A 39 -24.76 -1.38 -37.88
N THR A 40 -26.00 -0.99 -38.17
CA THR A 40 -26.76 -1.45 -39.34
C THR A 40 -26.13 -0.97 -40.65
N SER A 41 -25.61 0.26 -40.70
CA SER A 41 -24.91 0.78 -41.88
C SER A 41 -23.56 0.12 -42.12
N PHE A 42 -22.86 -0.28 -41.05
CA PHE A 42 -21.60 -1.01 -41.11
C PHE A 42 -21.75 -2.44 -41.69
N LEU A 43 -22.89 -3.10 -41.43
CA LEU A 43 -23.13 -4.49 -41.82
C LEU A 43 -23.94 -4.64 -43.12
N ALA A 44 -24.29 -3.55 -43.80
CA ALA A 44 -24.97 -3.60 -45.09
C ALA A 44 -24.03 -4.20 -46.17
N PRO A 45 -24.34 -5.39 -46.74
CA PRO A 45 -23.42 -6.11 -47.63
C PRO A 45 -23.00 -5.34 -48.88
N SER A 46 -23.85 -4.42 -49.34
CA SER A 46 -23.65 -3.61 -50.55
C SER A 46 -22.68 -2.43 -50.38
N ARG A 47 -22.20 -2.15 -49.15
CA ARG A 47 -21.36 -0.98 -48.85
C ARG A 47 -20.04 -1.29 -48.15
N PHE A 48 -19.78 -2.56 -47.82
CA PHE A 48 -18.56 -2.94 -47.12
C PHE A 48 -17.38 -3.11 -48.08
N ASN A 49 -16.49 -2.11 -48.12
CA ASN A 49 -15.16 -2.22 -48.75
C ASN A 49 -14.10 -2.34 -47.63
N GLY A 50 -13.70 -3.57 -47.35
CA GLY A 50 -12.77 -3.89 -46.25
C GLY A 50 -11.40 -3.19 -46.37
N GLU A 51 -10.93 -2.94 -47.59
CA GLU A 51 -9.64 -2.29 -47.86
C GLU A 51 -9.69 -0.78 -47.58
N ALA A 52 -10.74 -0.09 -48.06
CA ALA A 52 -10.94 1.34 -47.80
C ALA A 52 -11.15 1.64 -46.30
N PHE A 53 -11.80 0.72 -45.59
CA PHE A 53 -12.03 0.82 -44.15
C PHE A 53 -10.76 0.56 -43.33
N ALA A 54 -10.00 -0.50 -43.63
CA ALA A 54 -8.72 -0.79 -42.97
C ALA A 54 -7.71 0.35 -43.15
N LYS A 55 -7.67 0.95 -44.35
CA LYS A 55 -6.81 2.10 -44.69
C LYS A 55 -7.22 3.38 -43.96
N LYS A 56 -8.52 3.65 -43.80
CA LYS A 56 -9.04 4.82 -43.06
C LYS A 56 -8.81 4.74 -41.55
N LEU A 57 -8.56 3.54 -41.02
CA LEU A 57 -8.44 3.24 -39.60
C LEU A 57 -7.04 2.77 -39.17
N GLN A 58 -6.09 2.74 -40.10
CA GLN A 58 -4.69 2.35 -39.89
C GLN A 58 -4.53 0.97 -39.24
N ILE A 59 -5.21 -0.05 -39.79
CA ILE A 59 -5.25 -1.41 -39.23
C ILE A 59 -4.49 -2.36 -40.15
N GLU A 60 -3.57 -3.15 -39.60
CA GLU A 60 -2.96 -4.30 -40.27
C GLU A 60 -3.77 -5.57 -39.96
N ALA A 61 -4.67 -5.96 -40.85
CA ALA A 61 -5.43 -7.21 -40.79
C ALA A 61 -5.56 -7.81 -42.20
N THR A 62 -5.55 -9.14 -42.33
CA THR A 62 -5.71 -9.82 -43.62
C THR A 62 -7.19 -10.01 -43.98
N THR A 63 -7.50 -10.07 -45.28
CA THR A 63 -8.86 -10.14 -45.85
C THR A 63 -9.64 -11.38 -45.38
N ASP A 64 -8.96 -12.53 -45.22
CA ASP A 64 -9.57 -13.79 -44.78
C ASP A 64 -9.95 -13.79 -43.29
N GLU A 65 -9.15 -13.12 -42.45
CA GLU A 65 -9.45 -13.00 -41.03
C GLU A 65 -10.67 -12.11 -40.79
N LEU A 66 -10.87 -11.06 -41.60
CA LEU A 66 -12.07 -10.21 -41.56
C LEU A 66 -13.33 -10.96 -42.01
N SER A 67 -13.16 -11.92 -42.92
CA SER A 67 -14.25 -12.71 -43.52
C SER A 67 -14.86 -13.71 -42.53
N ASN A 68 -14.06 -14.54 -41.84
CA ASN A 68 -14.51 -15.57 -40.86
C ASN A 68 -15.33 -15.04 -39.66
N LEU A 69 -15.42 -13.74 -39.58
CA LEU A 69 -15.55 -12.95 -38.38
C LEU A 69 -16.74 -12.02 -38.58
N PHE A 70 -16.85 -11.48 -39.79
CA PHE A 70 -18.11 -11.16 -40.42
C PHE A 70 -19.07 -12.36 -40.44
N TYR A 71 -18.62 -13.59 -40.73
CA TYR A 71 -19.49 -14.78 -40.72
C TYR A 71 -20.00 -15.17 -39.33
N ALA A 72 -19.18 -15.10 -38.29
CA ALA A 72 -19.61 -15.41 -36.91
C ALA A 72 -20.63 -14.38 -36.36
N PHE A 73 -20.50 -13.11 -36.74
CA PHE A 73 -21.48 -12.06 -36.41
C PHE A 73 -22.71 -12.07 -37.32
N ARG A 74 -22.58 -12.55 -38.57
CA ARG A 74 -23.69 -12.67 -39.53
C ARG A 74 -24.78 -13.65 -39.06
N GLU A 75 -24.42 -14.63 -38.23
CA GLU A 75 -25.41 -15.54 -37.62
C GLU A 75 -26.22 -14.90 -36.48
N ILE A 76 -25.78 -13.76 -35.95
CA ILE A 76 -26.51 -13.01 -34.93
C ILE A 76 -27.23 -11.88 -35.64
N ASP A 77 -28.54 -11.98 -35.80
CA ASP A 77 -29.32 -10.85 -36.28
C ASP A 77 -29.29 -9.75 -35.20
N LEU A 78 -28.45 -8.74 -35.37
CA LEU A 78 -28.30 -7.65 -34.41
C LEU A 78 -29.60 -6.84 -34.24
N ASN A 79 -30.58 -6.98 -35.14
CA ASN A 79 -31.91 -6.40 -34.94
C ASN A 79 -32.77 -7.20 -33.95
N THR A 80 -32.40 -8.45 -33.66
CA THR A 80 -33.03 -9.31 -32.66
C THR A 80 -32.40 -9.19 -31.27
N LEU A 81 -31.20 -8.62 -31.18
CA LEU A 81 -30.58 -8.37 -29.88
C LEU A 81 -31.39 -7.35 -29.09
N ASN A 82 -31.77 -7.74 -27.88
CA ASN A 82 -32.42 -6.85 -26.95
C ASN A 82 -31.40 -5.91 -26.27
N ASP A 83 -31.90 -4.85 -25.61
CA ASP A 83 -31.05 -3.88 -24.92
C ASP A 83 -30.15 -4.51 -23.84
N GLU A 84 -30.54 -5.63 -23.24
CA GLU A 84 -29.72 -6.33 -22.26
C GLU A 84 -28.51 -7.04 -22.89
N GLU A 85 -28.70 -7.67 -24.03
CA GLU A 85 -27.63 -8.35 -24.77
C GLU A 85 -26.60 -7.35 -25.28
N ILE A 86 -27.05 -6.22 -25.83
CA ILE A 86 -26.17 -5.13 -26.27
C ILE A 86 -25.33 -4.59 -25.09
N ARG A 87 -25.95 -4.40 -23.92
CA ARG A 87 -25.25 -3.98 -22.70
C ARG A 87 -24.26 -5.04 -22.22
N THR A 88 -24.64 -6.31 -22.29
CA THR A 88 -23.78 -7.43 -21.89
C THR A 88 -22.54 -7.50 -22.77
N MET A 89 -22.68 -7.36 -24.09
CA MET A 89 -21.54 -7.25 -25.01
C MET A 89 -20.62 -6.09 -24.68
N ARG A 90 -21.20 -4.91 -24.42
CA ARG A 90 -20.42 -3.72 -24.02
C ARG A 90 -19.66 -3.99 -22.72
N ALA A 91 -20.29 -4.61 -21.73
CA ALA A 91 -19.68 -4.94 -20.45
C ALA A 91 -18.54 -5.97 -20.61
N ILE A 92 -18.71 -6.99 -21.47
CA ILE A 92 -17.66 -7.95 -21.82
C ILE A 92 -16.45 -7.20 -22.35
N TYR A 93 -16.66 -6.34 -23.37
CA TYR A 93 -15.57 -5.57 -23.97
C TYR A 93 -14.83 -4.72 -22.95
N LEU A 94 -15.56 -4.04 -22.04
CA LEU A 94 -14.97 -3.22 -20.98
C LEU A 94 -14.19 -4.06 -19.95
N PHE A 95 -14.71 -5.24 -19.59
CA PHE A 95 -14.10 -6.14 -18.62
C PHE A 95 -12.86 -6.86 -19.17
N SER A 96 -12.82 -7.11 -20.47
CA SER A 96 -11.72 -7.78 -21.15
C SER A 96 -10.74 -6.82 -21.82
N GLN A 97 -10.76 -5.53 -21.46
CA GLN A 97 -9.84 -4.57 -22.07
C GLN A 97 -8.38 -4.93 -21.77
N GLY A 98 -7.60 -5.13 -22.82
CA GLY A 98 -6.18 -5.47 -22.73
C GLY A 98 -5.88 -6.96 -22.73
N ASP A 99 -6.87 -7.83 -22.52
CA ASP A 99 -6.70 -9.29 -22.59
C ASP A 99 -7.46 -9.80 -23.82
N LYS A 100 -6.71 -10.24 -24.85
CA LYS A 100 -7.34 -10.77 -26.06
C LYS A 100 -7.97 -12.13 -25.78
N THR A 101 -7.29 -13.00 -25.04
CA THR A 101 -7.76 -14.36 -24.76
C THR A 101 -9.02 -14.34 -23.89
N LEU A 102 -9.02 -13.58 -22.79
CA LEU A 102 -10.20 -13.41 -21.95
C LEU A 102 -11.39 -12.85 -22.72
N ARG A 103 -11.15 -11.92 -23.65
CA ARG A 103 -12.20 -11.34 -24.49
C ARG A 103 -12.80 -12.36 -25.43
N ASP A 104 -11.95 -13.09 -26.15
CA ASP A 104 -12.38 -14.12 -27.10
C ASP A 104 -13.20 -15.19 -26.37
N ASP A 105 -12.73 -15.64 -25.19
CA ASP A 105 -13.45 -16.57 -24.32
C ASP A 105 -14.85 -16.04 -23.95
N LEU A 106 -14.93 -14.81 -23.44
CA LEU A 106 -16.20 -14.22 -23.01
C LEU A 106 -17.17 -13.98 -24.17
N ILE A 107 -16.67 -13.63 -25.37
CA ILE A 107 -17.50 -13.46 -26.56
C ILE A 107 -18.08 -14.81 -27.00
N VAL A 108 -17.27 -15.88 -27.04
CA VAL A 108 -17.74 -17.22 -27.39
C VAL A 108 -18.84 -17.68 -26.44
N GLU A 109 -18.65 -17.48 -25.13
CA GLU A 109 -19.64 -17.86 -24.12
C GLU A 109 -20.92 -17.01 -24.20
N PHE A 110 -20.79 -15.72 -24.53
CA PHE A 110 -21.94 -14.85 -24.80
C PHE A 110 -22.78 -15.34 -25.99
N ILE A 111 -22.13 -15.70 -27.10
CA ILE A 111 -22.83 -16.20 -28.29
C ILE A 111 -23.61 -17.48 -27.97
N LYS A 112 -22.99 -18.43 -27.27
CA LYS A 112 -23.67 -19.65 -26.80
C LYS A 112 -24.87 -19.31 -25.91
N THR A 113 -24.75 -18.29 -25.06
CA THR A 113 -25.84 -17.84 -24.20
C THR A 113 -27.02 -17.29 -25.01
N VAL A 114 -26.76 -16.43 -26.00
CA VAL A 114 -27.79 -15.87 -26.90
C VAL A 114 -28.48 -16.96 -27.71
N LYS A 115 -27.74 -18.00 -28.12
CA LYS A 115 -28.28 -19.17 -28.84
C LYS A 115 -29.05 -20.15 -27.94
N GLY A 116 -29.16 -19.91 -26.63
CA GLY A 116 -29.83 -20.81 -25.69
C GLY A 116 -29.03 -22.07 -25.33
N GLU A 117 -27.75 -22.13 -25.71
CA GLU A 117 -26.83 -23.25 -25.45
C GLU A 117 -26.19 -23.16 -24.03
N ALA A 118 -26.76 -22.33 -23.15
CA ALA A 118 -26.17 -21.92 -21.88
C ALA A 118 -26.06 -23.03 -20.81
N ALA A 119 -26.75 -24.17 -20.99
CA ALA A 119 -26.88 -25.21 -19.95
C ALA A 119 -25.57 -25.90 -19.54
N ASN A 120 -24.47 -25.73 -20.31
CA ASN A 120 -23.20 -26.44 -20.11
C ASN A 120 -21.95 -25.53 -20.03
N LEU A 121 -22.12 -24.22 -19.82
CA LEU A 121 -20.99 -23.27 -19.79
C LEU A 121 -20.23 -23.36 -18.46
N LYS A 122 -19.18 -24.20 -18.40
CA LYS A 122 -18.21 -24.24 -17.28
C LYS A 122 -17.00 -23.36 -17.58
N ASN A 123 -17.20 -22.07 -17.76
CA ASN A 123 -16.09 -21.12 -17.95
C ASN A 123 -15.94 -20.20 -16.72
N LYS A 124 -14.85 -20.39 -15.96
CA LYS A 124 -14.53 -19.58 -14.77
C LYS A 124 -14.47 -18.07 -15.05
N ASN A 125 -14.03 -17.68 -16.25
CA ASN A 125 -13.98 -16.28 -16.65
C ASN A 125 -15.39 -15.71 -16.88
N TRP A 126 -16.29 -16.51 -17.46
CA TRP A 126 -17.70 -16.15 -17.66
C TRP A 126 -18.43 -15.99 -16.32
N ASP A 127 -18.29 -16.95 -15.40
CA ASP A 127 -18.89 -16.88 -14.06
C ASP A 127 -18.43 -15.63 -13.31
N ARG A 128 -17.13 -15.33 -13.41
CA ARG A 128 -16.56 -14.13 -12.81
C ARG A 128 -17.10 -12.86 -13.44
N PHE A 129 -17.21 -12.81 -14.77
CA PHE A 129 -17.82 -11.69 -15.48
C PHE A 129 -19.27 -11.47 -15.04
N LEU A 130 -20.09 -12.53 -14.99
CA LEU A 130 -21.48 -12.48 -14.53
C LEU A 130 -21.60 -11.99 -13.08
N ALA A 131 -20.70 -12.42 -12.19
CA ALA A 131 -20.66 -11.94 -10.81
C ALA A 131 -20.41 -10.42 -10.73
N HIS A 132 -19.59 -9.87 -11.62
CA HIS A 132 -19.35 -8.43 -11.73
C HIS A 132 -20.54 -7.70 -12.37
N LYS A 133 -21.11 -8.24 -13.45
CA LYS A 133 -22.32 -7.70 -14.10
C LYS A 133 -23.48 -7.60 -13.10
N LYS A 134 -23.73 -8.65 -12.32
CA LYS A 134 -24.78 -8.67 -11.28
C LYS A 134 -24.63 -7.54 -10.25
N LYS A 135 -23.39 -7.16 -9.90
CA LYS A 135 -23.15 -6.02 -8.98
C LYS A 135 -23.51 -4.69 -9.61
N ILE A 136 -23.22 -4.52 -10.91
CA ILE A 136 -23.60 -3.32 -11.67
C ILE A 136 -25.12 -3.25 -11.84
N ASP A 137 -25.77 -4.37 -12.18
CA ASP A 137 -27.22 -4.44 -12.32
C ASP A 137 -27.93 -4.12 -11.01
N LYS A 138 -27.41 -4.61 -9.87
CA LYS A 138 -27.93 -4.24 -8.54
C LYS A 138 -27.75 -2.75 -8.24
N TYR A 139 -26.59 -2.17 -8.57
CA TYR A 139 -26.34 -0.73 -8.40
C TYR A 139 -27.29 0.10 -9.28
N ARG A 140 -27.46 -0.30 -10.55
CA ARG A 140 -28.35 0.31 -11.51
C ARG A 140 -29.79 0.29 -11.04
N ALA A 141 -30.31 -0.88 -10.67
CA ALA A 141 -31.67 -1.04 -10.15
C ALA A 141 -31.89 -0.13 -8.94
N LYS A 142 -30.96 -0.11 -7.98
CA LYS A 142 -31.04 0.76 -6.79
C LYS A 142 -31.04 2.25 -7.15
N LYS A 143 -30.20 2.68 -8.10
CA LYS A 143 -30.11 4.10 -8.49
C LYS A 143 -31.32 4.55 -9.30
N ILE A 144 -31.74 3.75 -10.28
CA ILE A 144 -32.88 4.07 -11.14
C ILE A 144 -34.19 4.05 -10.35
N ALA A 145 -34.36 3.12 -9.41
CA ALA A 145 -35.55 3.07 -8.55
C ALA A 145 -35.70 4.33 -7.66
N ALA A 146 -34.62 5.08 -7.44
CA ALA A 146 -34.66 6.32 -6.68
C ALA A 146 -35.07 7.54 -7.52
N ALA A 147 -35.19 7.40 -8.85
CA ALA A 147 -35.59 8.48 -9.74
C ALA A 147 -37.06 8.85 -9.54
N LYS A 148 -37.35 10.15 -9.38
CA LYS A 148 -38.73 10.66 -9.23
C LYS A 148 -39.31 11.19 -10.55
N SER A 149 -38.48 11.40 -11.56
CA SER A 149 -38.90 11.89 -12.88
C SER A 149 -38.19 11.16 -14.03
N ALA A 150 -38.73 11.27 -15.25
CA ALA A 150 -38.13 10.71 -16.46
C ALA A 150 -36.78 11.36 -16.78
N GLU A 151 -36.64 12.67 -16.56
CA GLU A 151 -35.38 13.40 -16.77
C GLU A 151 -34.31 12.99 -15.74
N GLU A 152 -34.69 12.84 -14.48
CA GLU A 152 -33.79 12.35 -13.43
C GLU A 152 -33.34 10.91 -13.74
N LYS A 153 -34.27 10.07 -14.20
CA LYS A 153 -33.97 8.70 -14.63
C LYS A 153 -32.93 8.67 -15.77
N LEU A 154 -33.09 9.54 -16.78
CA LEU A 154 -32.12 9.66 -17.88
C LEU A 154 -30.73 10.10 -17.39
N ASN A 155 -30.68 11.06 -16.47
CA ASN A 155 -29.42 11.52 -15.88
C ASN A 155 -28.76 10.45 -14.99
N LEU A 156 -29.54 9.68 -14.25
CA LEU A 156 -29.05 8.56 -13.45
C LEU A 156 -28.56 7.40 -14.33
N GLU A 157 -29.22 7.13 -15.46
CA GLU A 157 -28.74 6.15 -16.45
C GLU A 157 -27.37 6.53 -17.02
N LYS A 158 -27.14 7.81 -17.34
CA LYS A 158 -25.81 8.31 -17.76
C LYS A 158 -24.76 8.07 -16.67
N LYS A 159 -25.09 8.34 -15.40
CA LYS A 159 -24.18 8.11 -14.25
C LYS A 159 -23.90 6.62 -14.02
N VAL A 160 -24.91 5.76 -14.20
CA VAL A 160 -24.75 4.30 -14.12
C VAL A 160 -23.87 3.79 -15.26
N ALA A 161 -24.08 4.26 -16.49
CA ALA A 161 -23.25 3.88 -17.63
C ALA A 161 -21.79 4.30 -17.45
N LEU A 162 -21.53 5.46 -16.85
CA LEU A 162 -20.19 5.90 -16.47
C LEU A 162 -19.59 5.01 -15.37
N TYR A 163 -20.38 4.70 -14.33
CA TYR A 163 -19.96 3.77 -13.28
C TYR A 163 -19.62 2.38 -13.83
N GLU A 164 -20.45 1.83 -14.73
CA GLU A 164 -20.20 0.54 -15.37
C GLU A 164 -18.88 0.55 -16.13
N LYS A 165 -18.63 1.60 -16.94
CA LYS A 165 -17.39 1.79 -17.68
C LYS A 165 -16.19 1.77 -16.75
N LEU A 166 -16.23 2.60 -15.70
CA LEU A 166 -15.17 2.70 -14.71
C LEU A 166 -14.97 1.39 -13.94
N TYR A 167 -16.06 0.77 -13.46
CA TYR A 167 -16.03 -0.48 -12.71
C TYR A 167 -15.42 -1.62 -13.53
N MET A 168 -15.92 -1.86 -14.74
CA MET A 168 -15.47 -2.96 -15.58
C MET A 168 -14.03 -2.74 -16.05
N SER A 169 -13.67 -1.52 -16.46
CA SER A 169 -12.27 -1.18 -16.77
C SER A 169 -11.35 -1.30 -15.55
N CYS A 170 -11.86 -1.08 -14.33
CA CYS A 170 -11.07 -1.28 -13.13
C CYS A 170 -10.83 -2.76 -12.77
N LYS A 171 -11.78 -3.63 -13.16
CA LYS A 171 -11.73 -5.07 -12.90
C LYS A 171 -11.10 -5.86 -14.05
N SER A 172 -10.86 -5.22 -15.19
CA SER A 172 -10.04 -5.81 -16.26
C SER A 172 -8.63 -6.01 -15.73
N HIS A 173 -8.21 -7.27 -15.62
CA HIS A 173 -6.97 -7.69 -14.94
C HIS A 173 -5.68 -7.32 -15.67
N VAL A 174 -5.77 -6.67 -16.83
CA VAL A 174 -4.58 -6.37 -17.62
C VAL A 174 -4.05 -5.01 -17.25
N GLN A 175 -2.81 -5.02 -16.77
CA GLN A 175 -1.97 -3.84 -16.68
C GLN A 175 -1.83 -3.24 -18.08
N LYS A 176 -2.67 -2.27 -18.39
CA LYS A 176 -2.37 -1.35 -19.48
C LYS A 176 -1.06 -0.65 -19.11
N LYS A 177 -0.19 -0.45 -20.11
CA LYS A 177 0.93 0.47 -19.95
C LYS A 177 0.37 1.78 -19.37
N PRO A 178 0.87 2.26 -18.23
CA PRO A 178 0.27 3.43 -17.59
C PRO A 178 0.43 4.65 -18.48
N THR A 179 -0.63 5.43 -18.56
CA THR A 179 -0.63 6.68 -19.31
C THR A 179 0.10 7.77 -18.52
N PRO A 180 0.53 8.86 -19.18
CA PRO A 180 1.06 10.03 -18.46
C PRO A 180 0.07 10.66 -17.46
N ALA A 181 -1.24 10.46 -17.64
CA ALA A 181 -2.25 10.89 -16.68
C ALA A 181 -2.21 10.02 -15.40
N ASP A 182 -2.08 8.70 -15.56
CA ASP A 182 -1.98 7.74 -14.44
C ASP A 182 -0.73 8.01 -13.60
N LEU A 183 0.41 8.31 -14.25
CA LEU A 183 1.66 8.65 -13.55
C LEU A 183 1.55 9.96 -12.77
N ARG A 184 0.86 10.98 -13.32
CA ARG A 184 0.61 12.24 -12.60
C ARG A 184 -0.33 12.04 -11.42
N LEU A 185 -1.37 11.21 -11.58
CA LEU A 185 -2.29 10.87 -10.49
C LEU A 185 -1.57 10.09 -9.38
N ALA A 186 -0.73 9.11 -9.75
CA ALA A 186 0.10 8.36 -8.81
C ALA A 186 1.02 9.29 -8.01
N LYS A 187 1.68 10.25 -8.65
CA LYS A 187 2.52 11.24 -7.96
C LYS A 187 1.71 12.11 -7.00
N LYS A 188 0.54 12.59 -7.41
CA LYS A 188 -0.36 13.36 -6.52
C LYS A 188 -0.84 12.53 -5.33
N LEU A 189 -1.18 11.27 -5.56
CA LEU A 189 -1.55 10.35 -4.50
C LEU A 189 -0.38 10.16 -3.54
N THR A 190 0.82 9.85 -4.02
CA THR A 190 2.01 9.72 -3.17
C THR A 190 2.21 10.94 -2.27
N TRP A 191 2.15 12.16 -2.82
CA TRP A 191 2.27 13.37 -2.00
C TRP A 191 1.18 13.49 -0.95
N ALA A 192 -0.07 13.15 -1.29
CA ALA A 192 -1.16 13.14 -0.33
C ALA A 192 -0.99 12.07 0.75
N LEU A 193 -0.49 10.88 0.39
CA LEU A 193 -0.17 9.82 1.35
C LEU A 193 0.97 10.25 2.27
N THR A 194 2.05 10.83 1.73
CA THR A 194 3.17 11.38 2.52
C THR A 194 2.68 12.44 3.49
N ALA A 195 1.93 13.45 3.02
CA ALA A 195 1.40 14.50 3.89
C ALA A 195 0.46 13.94 4.97
N GLY A 196 -0.41 13.00 4.59
CA GLY A 196 -1.33 12.34 5.52
C GLY A 196 -0.59 11.51 6.57
N SER A 197 0.45 10.77 6.17
CA SER A 197 1.29 9.96 7.05
C SER A 197 2.06 10.84 8.03
N THR A 198 2.77 11.88 7.55
CA THR A 198 3.47 12.83 8.41
C THR A 198 2.52 13.53 9.39
N THR A 199 1.32 13.92 8.95
CA THR A 199 0.32 14.52 9.84
C THR A 199 -0.19 13.52 10.89
N SER A 200 -0.46 12.28 10.47
CA SER A 200 -0.88 11.19 11.37
C SER A 200 0.19 10.90 12.43
N THR A 201 1.45 10.78 12.01
CA THR A 201 2.60 10.62 12.90
C THR A 201 2.72 11.78 13.89
N ALA A 202 2.58 13.04 13.45
CA ALA A 202 2.64 14.19 14.35
C ALA A 202 1.56 14.12 15.45
N VAL A 203 0.32 13.85 15.04
CA VAL A 203 -0.83 13.79 15.96
C VAL A 203 -0.70 12.62 16.92
N THR A 204 -0.33 11.44 16.42
CA THR A 204 -0.23 10.23 17.25
C THR A 204 0.98 10.24 18.17
N TYR A 205 2.13 10.77 17.72
CA TYR A 205 3.29 11.01 18.57
C TYR A 205 2.94 11.96 19.72
N ALA A 206 2.35 13.11 19.41
CA ALA A 206 1.94 14.09 20.42
C ALA A 206 0.91 13.53 21.41
N TYR A 207 0.01 12.65 20.95
CA TYR A 207 -0.94 11.97 21.82
C TYR A 207 -0.27 10.92 22.73
N ALA A 208 0.67 10.15 22.19
CA ALA A 208 1.38 9.09 22.93
C ALA A 208 2.35 9.65 23.97
N HIS A 209 2.93 10.83 23.72
CA HIS A 209 3.93 11.50 24.58
C HIS A 209 3.34 12.77 25.21
N LYS A 210 2.03 12.78 25.46
CA LYS A 210 1.31 13.96 25.96
C LYS A 210 1.70 14.35 27.40
N ASP A 211 2.15 13.36 28.16
CA ASP A 211 2.48 13.47 29.59
C ASP A 211 3.99 13.74 29.81
N GLU A 212 4.77 13.75 28.73
CA GLU A 212 6.21 14.04 28.76
C GLU A 212 6.49 15.55 28.67
N GLU A 213 7.66 15.95 29.18
CA GLU A 213 8.14 17.31 29.02
C GLU A 213 8.53 17.59 27.56
N LYS A 214 8.07 18.73 27.03
CA LYS A 214 8.31 19.14 25.63
C LYS A 214 9.68 19.81 25.48
N ASP A 215 10.71 19.08 25.88
CA ASP A 215 12.09 19.54 25.87
C ASP A 215 12.76 19.31 24.50
N SER A 216 14.09 19.51 24.44
CA SER A 216 14.83 19.26 23.20
C SER A 216 14.81 17.78 22.78
N LYS A 217 14.71 16.83 23.71
CA LYS A 217 14.69 15.39 23.42
C LYS A 217 13.37 15.00 22.79
N TRP A 218 12.26 15.50 23.34
CA TRP A 218 10.92 15.36 22.78
C TRP A 218 10.83 15.90 21.34
N MET A 219 11.35 17.12 21.12
CA MET A 219 11.35 17.73 19.78
C MET A 219 12.20 16.92 18.79
N LYS A 220 13.39 16.44 19.20
CA LYS A 220 14.25 15.57 18.38
C LYS A 220 13.53 14.27 18.02
N GLY A 221 12.88 13.63 18.99
CA GLY A 221 12.08 12.42 18.79
C GLY A 221 10.98 12.63 17.76
N MET A 222 10.18 13.68 17.93
CA MET A 222 9.13 14.04 16.98
C MET A 222 9.68 14.30 15.57
N TYR A 223 10.72 15.12 15.41
CA TYR A 223 11.28 15.42 14.09
C TYR A 223 11.87 14.19 13.41
N PHE A 224 12.53 13.32 14.17
CA PHE A 224 13.07 12.05 13.66
C PHE A 224 11.94 11.18 13.11
N GLU A 225 10.87 10.95 13.89
CA GLU A 225 9.71 10.15 13.48
C GLU A 225 9.01 10.76 12.24
N LEU A 226 8.84 12.08 12.18
CA LEU A 226 8.26 12.78 11.04
C LEU A 226 9.11 12.64 9.76
N ALA A 227 10.44 12.78 9.88
CA ALA A 227 11.35 12.67 8.76
C ALA A 227 11.33 11.25 8.17
N LEU A 228 11.39 10.23 9.03
CA LEU A 228 11.32 8.84 8.61
C LEU A 228 9.97 8.51 7.97
N SER A 229 8.86 8.89 8.64
CA SER A 229 7.51 8.71 8.12
C SER A 229 7.35 9.36 6.73
N GLY A 230 7.85 10.59 6.56
CA GLY A 230 7.82 11.31 5.29
C GLY A 230 8.60 10.62 4.19
N ILE A 231 9.88 10.28 4.45
CA ILE A 231 10.78 9.66 3.47
C ILE A 231 10.26 8.28 3.05
N PHE A 232 9.97 7.39 4.01
CA PHE A 232 9.55 6.02 3.69
C PHE A 232 8.16 5.97 3.06
N THR A 233 7.23 6.83 3.47
CA THR A 233 5.92 6.92 2.80
C THR A 233 6.07 7.46 1.39
N TYR A 234 6.97 8.42 1.15
CA TYR A 234 7.22 8.94 -0.20
C TYR A 234 7.86 7.90 -1.11
N VAL A 235 8.91 7.21 -0.65
CA VAL A 235 9.60 6.15 -1.40
C VAL A 235 8.66 4.97 -1.64
N GLY A 236 8.06 4.44 -0.57
CA GLY A 236 7.08 3.35 -0.66
C GLY A 236 5.87 3.74 -1.51
N GLY A 237 5.36 4.96 -1.37
CA GLY A 237 4.28 5.49 -2.20
C GLY A 237 4.66 5.55 -3.68
N THR A 238 5.82 6.12 -4.01
CA THR A 238 6.30 6.29 -5.39
C THR A 238 6.53 4.95 -6.07
N PHE A 239 7.28 4.05 -5.42
CA PHE A 239 7.75 2.83 -6.06
C PHE A 239 6.81 1.65 -5.89
N VAL A 240 6.04 1.60 -4.80
CA VAL A 240 5.25 0.43 -4.40
C VAL A 240 3.75 0.74 -4.47
N THR A 241 3.24 1.59 -3.58
CA THR A 241 1.80 1.74 -3.30
C THR A 241 1.03 2.46 -4.41
N SER A 242 1.56 3.58 -4.92
CA SER A 242 0.91 4.38 -5.96
C SER A 242 1.33 3.95 -7.37
N ASN A 243 2.34 3.08 -7.50
CA ASN A 243 2.88 2.69 -8.80
C ASN A 243 1.87 1.81 -9.57
N PRO A 244 1.30 2.28 -10.69
CA PRO A 244 0.29 1.55 -11.45
C PRO A 244 0.88 0.39 -12.27
N ARG A 245 2.22 0.29 -12.38
CA ARG A 245 2.91 -0.76 -13.16
C ARG A 245 3.05 -2.08 -12.40
N LEU A 246 2.79 -2.10 -11.11
CA LEU A 246 3.10 -3.26 -10.28
C LEU A 246 1.86 -4.10 -10.03
N SER A 247 2.00 -5.40 -10.17
CA SER A 247 0.94 -6.32 -9.78
C SER A 247 0.81 -6.30 -8.25
N PRO A 248 -0.41 -6.32 -7.68
CA PRO A 248 -0.60 -6.14 -6.24
C PRO A 248 0.09 -7.18 -5.35
N TRP A 249 0.12 -8.44 -5.78
CA TRP A 249 0.63 -9.54 -4.95
C TRP A 249 1.97 -10.10 -5.42
N THR A 250 2.19 -10.22 -6.73
CA THR A 250 3.42 -10.87 -7.24
C THR A 250 4.62 -9.93 -7.29
N VAL A 251 4.42 -8.61 -7.33
CA VAL A 251 5.52 -7.63 -7.40
C VAL A 251 5.44 -6.61 -6.26
N ARG A 252 4.26 -6.05 -5.99
CA ARG A 252 4.10 -5.03 -4.95
C ARG A 252 4.32 -5.59 -3.54
N ALA A 253 3.86 -6.81 -3.23
CA ALA A 253 4.06 -7.39 -1.91
C ALA A 253 5.53 -7.68 -1.57
N PRO A 254 6.31 -8.37 -2.43
CA PRO A 254 7.74 -8.57 -2.17
C PRO A 254 8.52 -7.26 -2.05
N LEU A 255 8.23 -6.27 -2.92
CA LEU A 255 8.86 -4.95 -2.85
C LEU A 255 8.47 -4.18 -1.58
N ALA A 256 7.23 -4.31 -1.12
CA ALA A 256 6.79 -3.70 0.14
C ALA A 256 7.56 -4.29 1.33
N TYR A 257 7.70 -5.62 1.39
CA TYR A 257 8.48 -6.28 2.44
C TYR A 257 9.96 -5.92 2.42
N PHE A 258 10.55 -5.81 1.23
CA PHE A 258 11.93 -5.39 1.07
C PHE A 258 12.14 -3.94 1.50
N ASN A 259 11.30 -3.02 1.00
CA ASN A 259 11.36 -1.61 1.38
C ASN A 259 11.15 -1.43 2.89
N ALA A 260 10.24 -2.19 3.48
CA ALA A 260 10.02 -2.16 4.92
C ALA A 260 11.21 -2.73 5.70
N ALA A 261 11.86 -3.82 5.25
CA ALA A 261 13.07 -4.32 5.89
C ALA A 261 14.20 -3.27 5.92
N VAL A 262 14.39 -2.54 4.82
CA VAL A 262 15.36 -1.43 4.74
C VAL A 262 14.94 -0.28 5.67
N ALA A 263 13.64 0.01 5.73
CA ALA A 263 13.05 1.01 6.62
C ALA A 263 13.03 0.58 8.10
N ASP A 264 13.21 -0.71 8.41
CA ASP A 264 13.34 -1.19 9.78
C ASP A 264 14.82 -1.11 10.21
N LEU A 265 15.76 -1.50 9.34
CA LEU A 265 17.20 -1.48 9.61
C LEU A 265 17.78 -0.06 9.71
N GLY A 266 17.50 0.79 8.72
CA GLY A 266 18.10 2.14 8.63
C GLY A 266 17.77 3.00 9.85
N PRO A 267 16.49 3.20 10.18
CA PRO A 267 16.04 3.87 11.39
C PRO A 267 16.50 3.25 12.70
N SER A 268 16.57 1.93 12.81
CA SER A 268 17.04 1.32 14.07
C SER A 268 18.51 1.66 14.30
N GLY A 269 19.35 1.55 13.27
CA GLY A 269 20.76 1.98 13.35
C GLY A 269 20.92 3.50 13.53
N ALA A 270 20.11 4.31 12.82
CA ALA A 270 20.14 5.76 12.97
C ALA A 270 19.63 6.21 14.34
N TYR A 271 18.64 5.53 14.92
CA TYR A 271 18.11 5.84 16.24
C TYR A 271 19.20 5.67 17.30
N SER A 272 19.93 4.56 17.26
CA SER A 272 21.13 4.40 18.11
C SER A 272 22.14 5.52 17.87
N TYR A 273 22.37 5.97 16.65
CA TYR A 273 23.28 7.12 16.42
C TYR A 273 22.75 8.48 16.93
N PHE A 274 21.45 8.74 16.82
CA PHE A 274 20.85 10.03 17.19
C PHE A 274 20.46 10.13 18.66
N PHE A 275 20.24 8.97 19.31
CA PHE A 275 19.69 8.86 20.66
C PHE A 275 20.49 7.94 21.59
N ASN A 276 21.50 7.18 21.12
CA ASN A 276 22.54 6.74 22.06
C ASN A 276 23.41 7.96 22.34
N ASP A 277 23.32 8.41 23.58
CA ASP A 277 24.16 9.47 24.11
C ASP A 277 25.59 8.96 24.28
N ASP A 278 26.31 8.88 23.15
CA ASP A 278 27.65 8.29 23.05
C ASP A 278 28.64 9.05 23.96
N ASN A 279 29.10 8.34 25.00
CA ASN A 279 30.11 8.66 26.01
C ASN A 279 29.92 9.93 26.83
N LYS A 280 29.47 11.07 26.29
CA LYS A 280 29.46 12.34 27.06
C LYS A 280 28.40 12.37 28.14
N GLU A 281 27.22 11.79 27.91
CA GLU A 281 26.18 11.73 28.94
C GLU A 281 26.47 10.65 29.97
N MET A 282 26.92 9.47 29.55
CA MET A 282 27.41 8.43 30.47
C MET A 282 28.58 8.93 31.32
N GLN A 283 29.52 9.64 30.71
CA GLN A 283 30.61 10.28 31.42
C GLN A 283 30.09 11.37 32.35
N LYS A 284 29.11 12.17 31.95
CA LYS A 284 28.48 13.15 32.85
C LYS A 284 27.74 12.48 34.01
N LYS A 285 27.01 11.38 33.79
CA LYS A 285 26.35 10.58 34.83
C LYS A 285 27.38 9.99 35.78
N PHE A 286 28.47 9.46 35.25
CA PHE A 286 29.58 8.95 36.04
C PHE A 286 30.28 10.04 36.86
N GLU A 287 30.57 11.20 36.27
CA GLU A 287 31.11 12.34 37.02
C GLU A 287 30.11 12.87 38.06
N THR A 288 28.81 12.76 37.81
CA THR A 288 27.77 13.13 38.80
C THR A 288 27.77 12.15 39.97
N MET A 289 27.76 10.84 39.68
CA MET A 289 27.86 9.76 40.66
C MET A 289 29.14 9.86 41.49
N LYS A 290 30.28 10.20 40.88
CA LYS A 290 31.55 10.47 41.60
C LYS A 290 31.46 11.57 42.65
N ASN A 291 30.58 12.54 42.43
CA ASN A 291 30.37 13.66 43.36
C ASN A 291 29.22 13.40 44.34
N ASP A 292 28.54 12.25 44.25
CA ASP A 292 27.46 11.88 45.16
C ASP A 292 28.03 11.37 46.49
N PRO A 293 27.54 11.84 47.66
CA PRO A 293 27.90 11.26 48.96
C PRO A 293 27.60 9.76 49.10
N LYS A 294 26.82 9.16 48.20
CA LYS A 294 26.50 7.73 48.14
C LYS A 294 27.31 6.94 47.11
N LEU A 295 28.39 7.49 46.55
CA LEU A 295 29.20 6.85 45.52
C LEU A 295 29.53 5.37 45.79
N GLU A 296 30.00 5.01 46.99
CA GLU A 296 30.35 3.62 47.31
C GLU A 296 29.15 2.67 47.25
N GLU A 297 27.97 3.16 47.59
CA GLU A 297 26.73 2.39 47.51
C GLU A 297 26.28 2.23 46.06
N GLU A 298 26.30 3.30 45.27
CA GLU A 298 25.93 3.26 43.85
C GLU A 298 26.88 2.36 43.04
N VAL A 299 28.19 2.44 43.30
CA VAL A 299 29.19 1.57 42.66
C VAL A 299 29.02 0.12 43.09
N ALA A 300 28.73 -0.14 44.37
CA ALA A 300 28.50 -1.51 44.83
C ALA A 300 27.25 -2.14 44.19
N GLU A 301 26.15 -1.38 44.07
CA GLU A 301 24.95 -1.82 43.36
C GLU A 301 25.23 -2.10 41.88
N LEU A 302 26.03 -1.23 41.24
CA LEU A 302 26.41 -1.39 39.84
C LEU A 302 27.31 -2.61 39.61
N LEU A 303 28.26 -2.85 40.52
CA LEU A 303 29.14 -4.02 40.49
C LEU A 303 28.37 -5.31 40.82
N HIS A 304 27.39 -5.26 41.72
CA HIS A 304 26.48 -6.38 41.97
C HIS A 304 25.69 -6.71 40.71
N PHE A 305 25.12 -5.69 40.06
CA PHE A 305 24.43 -5.84 38.79
C PHE A 305 25.35 -6.42 37.70
N ALA A 306 26.58 -5.90 37.58
CA ALA A 306 27.58 -6.39 36.64
C ALA A 306 27.91 -7.87 36.88
N GLN A 307 28.00 -8.28 38.15
CA GLN A 307 28.22 -9.68 38.50
C GLN A 307 27.02 -10.57 38.15
N GLU A 308 25.79 -10.11 38.41
CA GLU A 308 24.57 -10.87 38.11
C GLU A 308 24.36 -11.08 36.61
N ASN A 309 24.80 -10.13 35.79
CA ASN A 309 24.71 -10.18 34.33
C ASN A 309 25.97 -10.75 33.64
N GLY A 310 26.95 -11.23 34.41
CA GLY A 310 28.14 -11.91 33.87
C GLY A 310 29.18 -10.99 33.22
N LEU A 311 29.13 -9.69 33.53
CA LEU A 311 30.10 -8.70 33.04
C LEU A 311 31.49 -8.87 33.68
N PHE A 312 31.57 -9.51 34.85
CA PHE A 312 32.86 -9.80 35.50
C PHE A 312 33.71 -10.78 34.70
N GLU A 313 33.08 -11.80 34.10
CA GLU A 313 33.75 -12.77 33.23
C GLU A 313 34.13 -12.13 31.89
N LYS A 314 33.32 -11.20 31.39
CA LYS A 314 33.61 -10.45 30.15
C LYS A 314 34.77 -9.47 30.34
N HIS A 315 34.84 -8.80 31.49
CA HIS A 315 35.84 -7.79 31.84
C HIS A 315 36.78 -8.29 32.93
N LEU A 316 37.41 -9.44 32.71
CA LEU A 316 38.28 -10.09 33.70
C LEU A 316 39.39 -9.17 34.21
N ALA A 317 40.07 -8.44 33.31
CA ALA A 317 41.16 -7.55 33.68
C ALA A 317 40.69 -6.38 34.57
N ALA A 318 39.54 -5.78 34.25
CA ALA A 318 38.93 -4.72 35.07
C ALA A 318 38.50 -5.25 36.44
N THR A 319 37.89 -6.43 36.45
CA THR A 319 37.39 -7.09 37.67
C THR A 319 38.54 -7.46 38.61
N GLU A 320 39.61 -8.07 38.09
CA GLU A 320 40.80 -8.41 38.87
C GLU A 320 41.50 -7.16 39.43
N LYS A 321 41.48 -6.04 38.71
CA LYS A 321 42.02 -4.76 39.21
C LYS A 321 41.15 -4.13 40.30
N LEU A 322 39.83 -4.11 40.12
CA LEU A 322 38.88 -3.55 41.10
C LEU A 322 38.88 -4.34 42.40
N PHE A 323 38.95 -5.67 42.34
CA PHE A 323 38.85 -6.55 43.50
C PHE A 323 40.19 -7.10 43.99
N LYS A 324 41.30 -6.79 43.31
CA LYS A 324 42.67 -7.32 43.55
C LYS A 324 42.80 -8.86 43.45
N GLN A 325 41.71 -9.54 43.12
CA GLN A 325 41.59 -10.97 42.92
C GLN A 325 40.40 -11.26 42.01
N LYS A 326 40.40 -12.41 41.34
CA LYS A 326 39.24 -12.85 40.55
C LYS A 326 38.12 -13.32 41.49
N PRO A 327 36.94 -12.68 41.49
CA PRO A 327 35.83 -13.16 42.31
C PRO A 327 35.38 -14.53 41.77
N HIS A 328 35.39 -15.54 42.64
CA HIS A 328 35.10 -16.94 42.28
C HIS A 328 33.63 -17.35 42.54
N SER A 329 32.83 -16.47 43.14
CA SER A 329 31.42 -16.73 43.50
C SER A 329 30.59 -15.45 43.45
N LYS A 330 29.27 -15.56 43.25
CA LYS A 330 28.31 -14.45 43.43
C LYS A 330 28.50 -13.83 44.82
N MET A 331 28.82 -12.55 44.87
CA MET A 331 29.04 -11.78 46.09
C MET A 331 27.79 -10.96 46.40
N SER A 332 27.42 -10.87 47.66
CA SER A 332 26.42 -9.92 48.14
C SER A 332 26.91 -8.48 47.99
N ILE A 333 25.99 -7.50 47.99
CA ILE A 333 26.33 -6.07 47.95
C ILE A 333 27.29 -5.71 49.11
N GLU A 334 27.08 -6.26 50.30
CA GLU A 334 27.94 -6.05 51.47
C GLU A 334 29.34 -6.63 51.30
N GLU A 335 29.48 -7.76 50.60
CA GLU A 335 30.78 -8.34 50.25
C GLU A 335 31.49 -7.51 49.18
N ILE A 336 30.75 -7.01 48.19
CA ILE A 336 31.27 -6.10 47.17
C ILE A 336 31.81 -4.83 47.83
N LYS A 337 31.00 -4.15 48.66
CA LYS A 337 31.38 -2.93 49.41
C LYS A 337 32.70 -3.08 50.19
N LYS A 338 32.99 -4.29 50.69
CA LYS A 338 34.22 -4.58 51.47
C LYS A 338 35.43 -4.91 50.60
N SER A 339 35.22 -5.27 49.34
CA SER A 339 36.22 -5.96 48.52
C SER A 339 36.71 -5.14 47.33
N PHE A 340 35.92 -4.20 46.81
CA PHE A 340 36.37 -3.34 45.70
C PHE A 340 37.16 -2.13 46.22
N ASP A 341 38.13 -1.67 45.43
CA ASP A 341 38.91 -0.47 45.72
C ASP A 341 38.34 0.72 44.93
N ILE A 342 37.64 1.63 45.62
CA ILE A 342 37.00 2.81 45.02
C ILE A 342 38.00 3.72 44.28
N ASN A 343 39.29 3.69 44.65
CA ASN A 343 40.30 4.51 43.97
C ASN A 343 40.64 3.98 42.57
N GLN A 344 40.26 2.74 42.25
CA GLN A 344 40.52 2.12 40.95
C GLN A 344 39.41 2.42 39.94
N ILE A 345 38.28 3.04 40.33
CA ILE A 345 37.15 3.30 39.41
C ILE A 345 37.52 4.22 38.24
N ASP A 346 38.57 5.03 38.37
CA ASP A 346 39.05 5.95 37.34
C ASP A 346 40.02 5.30 36.34
N LEU A 347 40.47 4.07 36.59
CA LEU A 347 41.25 3.31 35.62
C LEU A 347 40.41 3.02 34.39
N GLU A 348 41.02 3.11 33.20
CA GLU A 348 40.35 2.91 31.92
C GLU A 348 39.53 1.61 31.87
N GLU A 349 40.10 0.49 32.30
CA GLU A 349 39.41 -0.80 32.27
C GLU A 349 38.27 -0.86 33.29
N SER A 350 38.42 -0.21 34.45
CA SER A 350 37.35 -0.14 35.46
C SER A 350 36.22 0.77 35.01
N ARG A 351 36.53 1.88 34.33
CA ARG A 351 35.54 2.75 33.68
C ARG A 351 34.79 2.01 32.59
N GLU A 352 35.46 1.18 31.80
CA GLU A 352 34.80 0.37 30.75
C GLU A 352 33.77 -0.59 31.34
N LEU A 353 34.13 -1.35 32.38
CA LEU A 353 33.18 -2.22 33.09
C LEU A 353 32.01 -1.43 33.69
N LEU A 354 32.29 -0.31 34.36
CA LEU A 354 31.25 0.51 34.99
C LEU A 354 30.35 1.20 33.94
N PHE A 355 30.90 1.64 32.82
CA PHE A 355 30.11 2.21 31.71
C PHE A 355 29.24 1.15 31.05
N GLU A 356 29.76 -0.06 30.83
CA GLU A 356 28.96 -1.14 30.30
C GLU A 356 27.84 -1.53 31.27
N ALA A 357 28.14 -1.68 32.55
CA ALA A 357 27.15 -1.98 33.59
C ALA A 357 26.10 -0.86 33.73
N MET A 358 26.50 0.41 33.66
CA MET A 358 25.57 1.56 33.63
C MET A 358 24.67 1.50 32.40
N SER A 359 25.23 1.22 31.22
CA SER A 359 24.50 1.13 29.96
C SER A 359 23.50 -0.03 29.97
N GLU A 360 23.91 -1.20 30.46
CA GLU A 360 23.05 -2.38 30.55
C GLU A 360 21.98 -2.22 31.63
N LYS A 361 22.30 -1.61 32.78
CA LYS A 361 21.32 -1.27 33.81
C LYS A 361 20.30 -0.26 33.30
N GLU A 362 20.76 0.81 32.63
CA GLU A 362 19.87 1.79 32.00
C GLU A 362 19.01 1.15 30.91
N TYR A 363 19.53 0.20 30.15
CA TYR A 363 18.74 -0.59 29.22
C TYR A 363 17.68 -1.42 29.93
N GLN A 364 18.02 -2.19 30.97
CA GLN A 364 17.06 -3.02 31.70
C GLN A 364 15.97 -2.19 32.39
N ASP A 365 16.34 -1.06 32.99
CA ASP A 365 15.41 -0.13 33.65
C ASP A 365 14.45 0.51 32.65
N ASN A 366 14.90 0.70 31.41
CA ASN A 366 14.10 1.29 30.34
C ASN A 366 13.59 0.27 29.32
N ALA A 367 13.78 -1.03 29.50
CA ALA A 367 13.36 -2.02 28.51
C ALA A 367 11.85 -2.30 28.63
N GLY A 368 11.20 -2.53 27.49
CA GLY A 368 9.83 -3.01 27.47
C GLY A 368 9.74 -4.52 27.70
N THR A 369 8.62 -5.14 27.32
CA THR A 369 8.47 -6.60 27.41
C THR A 369 9.40 -7.41 26.48
N PHE A 370 9.99 -6.79 25.45
CA PHE A 370 11.09 -7.39 24.69
C PHE A 370 12.42 -6.96 25.27
N GLN A 371 13.26 -7.96 25.54
CA GLN A 371 14.58 -7.79 26.13
C GLN A 371 15.55 -8.71 25.40
N THR A 372 16.08 -8.27 24.27
CA THR A 372 17.12 -9.00 23.52
C THR A 372 18.54 -8.70 24.00
N GLY A 373 18.69 -7.78 24.96
CA GLY A 373 19.98 -7.32 25.48
C GLY A 373 20.57 -6.13 24.73
N ASP A 374 19.90 -5.65 23.68
CA ASP A 374 20.32 -4.49 22.89
C ASP A 374 19.09 -3.70 22.42
N SER A 375 19.07 -2.39 22.70
CA SER A 375 17.93 -1.52 22.36
C SER A 375 17.72 -1.38 20.86
N GLY A 376 18.79 -1.47 20.06
CA GLY A 376 18.73 -1.46 18.60
C GLY A 376 18.11 -2.74 18.05
N LEU A 377 18.46 -3.90 18.60
CA LEU A 377 17.95 -5.21 18.23
C LEU A 377 16.49 -5.40 18.66
N ASP A 378 16.10 -4.91 19.84
CA ASP A 378 14.70 -4.87 20.27
C ASP A 378 13.86 -4.03 19.32
N ARG A 379 14.35 -2.83 19.00
CA ARG A 379 13.70 -1.92 18.05
C ARG A 379 13.55 -2.59 16.70
N TYR A 380 14.64 -3.12 16.13
CA TYR A 380 14.61 -3.84 14.87
C TYR A 380 13.61 -5.01 14.88
N THR A 381 13.65 -5.85 15.92
CA THR A 381 12.77 -7.02 16.06
C THR A 381 11.32 -6.61 16.16
N PHE A 382 11.01 -5.61 16.97
CA PHE A 382 9.67 -5.05 17.10
C PHE A 382 9.15 -4.52 15.76
N HIS A 383 9.91 -3.66 15.09
CA HIS A 383 9.54 -3.10 13.80
C HIS A 383 9.38 -4.19 12.74
N ARG A 384 10.24 -5.21 12.74
CA ARG A 384 10.17 -6.31 11.79
C ARG A 384 8.89 -7.12 11.97
N LEU A 385 8.52 -7.45 13.20
CA LEU A 385 7.28 -8.16 13.51
C LEU A 385 6.05 -7.32 13.16
N TRP A 386 6.08 -6.03 13.44
CA TRP A 386 5.03 -5.10 13.03
C TRP A 386 4.88 -5.04 11.51
N THR A 387 6.00 -4.98 10.78
CA THR A 387 6.05 -5.01 9.32
C THR A 387 5.44 -6.29 8.75
N LEU A 388 5.71 -7.46 9.36
CA LEU A 388 5.14 -8.73 8.92
C LEU A 388 3.61 -8.71 8.90
N GLY A 389 2.99 -8.16 9.94
CA GLY A 389 1.53 -8.03 10.06
C GLY A 389 0.94 -6.87 9.25
N SER A 390 1.65 -5.75 9.15
CA SER A 390 1.12 -4.52 8.53
C SER A 390 1.24 -4.49 6.99
N VAL A 391 2.17 -5.23 6.38
CA VAL A 391 2.30 -5.25 4.90
C VAL A 391 1.04 -5.77 4.19
N PRO A 392 0.43 -6.92 4.57
CA PRO A 392 -0.82 -7.37 3.96
C PRO A 392 -1.95 -6.35 4.13
N TYR A 393 -2.03 -5.71 5.30
CA TYR A 393 -2.97 -4.63 5.59
C TYR A 393 -2.76 -3.45 4.63
N ASN A 394 -1.53 -2.97 4.48
CA ASN A 394 -1.16 -1.85 3.62
C ASN A 394 -1.44 -2.13 2.14
N ILE A 395 -1.21 -3.36 1.67
CA ILE A 395 -1.55 -3.78 0.30
C ILE A 395 -3.08 -3.81 0.12
N GLY A 396 -3.81 -4.33 1.10
CA GLY A 396 -5.28 -4.31 1.12
C GLY A 396 -5.82 -2.88 1.04
N PHE A 397 -5.26 -1.95 1.82
CA PHE A 397 -5.59 -0.53 1.78
C PHE A 397 -5.24 0.11 0.44
N ALA A 398 -4.08 -0.20 -0.13
CA ALA A 398 -3.68 0.28 -1.46
C ALA A 398 -4.67 -0.17 -2.54
N LEU A 399 -5.12 -1.43 -2.48
CA LEU A 399 -6.14 -1.97 -3.36
C LEU A 399 -7.49 -1.28 -3.16
N LEU A 400 -7.88 -0.99 -1.92
CA LEU A 400 -9.10 -0.26 -1.59
C LEU A 400 -9.07 1.17 -2.14
N MET A 401 -7.98 1.89 -1.93
CA MET A 401 -7.77 3.24 -2.49
C MET A 401 -7.81 3.23 -4.01
N HIS A 402 -7.10 2.29 -4.65
CA HIS A 402 -7.15 2.12 -6.10
C HIS A 402 -8.59 1.92 -6.57
N ASN A 403 -9.31 0.99 -5.93
CA ASN A 403 -10.71 0.72 -6.20
C ASN A 403 -11.59 1.99 -6.05
N GLN A 404 -11.38 2.81 -5.02
CA GLN A 404 -12.12 4.05 -4.80
C GLN A 404 -11.83 5.11 -5.87
N MET A 405 -10.57 5.32 -6.26
CA MET A 405 -10.21 6.26 -7.31
C MET A 405 -10.72 5.82 -8.68
N CYS A 406 -10.64 4.53 -8.94
CA CYS A 406 -10.89 3.93 -10.25
C CYS A 406 -12.37 3.69 -10.54
N MET A 407 -13.19 3.42 -9.51
CA MET A 407 -14.63 3.13 -9.66
C MET A 407 -15.55 4.32 -9.36
N THR A 408 -15.03 5.45 -8.86
CA THR A 408 -15.85 6.63 -8.55
C THR A 408 -16.06 7.49 -9.81
N PRO A 409 -17.32 7.77 -10.21
CA PRO A 409 -17.61 8.60 -11.39
C PRO A 409 -17.04 10.01 -11.34
N ASP A 410 -16.96 10.60 -10.15
CA ASP A 410 -16.27 11.86 -9.91
C ASP A 410 -14.83 11.58 -9.44
N PRO A 411 -13.81 11.90 -10.27
CA PRO A 411 -12.41 11.67 -9.92
C PRO A 411 -11.95 12.42 -8.68
N LYS A 412 -12.49 13.63 -8.42
CA LYS A 412 -12.11 14.44 -7.24
C LYS A 412 -12.64 13.78 -5.97
N ALA A 413 -13.92 13.37 -5.98
CA ALA A 413 -14.51 12.64 -4.87
C ALA A 413 -13.84 11.27 -4.64
N GLY A 414 -13.47 10.56 -5.71
CA GLY A 414 -12.74 9.29 -5.62
C GLY A 414 -11.36 9.46 -4.97
N PHE A 415 -10.62 10.49 -5.38
CA PHE A 415 -9.34 10.86 -4.77
C PHE A 415 -9.49 11.25 -3.30
N ALA A 416 -10.45 12.13 -2.98
CA ALA A 416 -10.72 12.55 -1.60
C ALA A 416 -11.09 11.35 -0.70
N LYS A 417 -11.90 10.40 -1.19
CA LYS A 417 -12.22 9.17 -0.46
C LYS A 417 -10.99 8.29 -0.23
N ALA A 418 -10.13 8.13 -1.23
CA ALA A 418 -8.89 7.37 -1.11
C ALA A 418 -7.97 7.96 -0.04
N VAL A 419 -7.73 9.27 -0.11
CA VAL A 419 -6.91 9.99 0.87
C VAL A 419 -7.54 9.94 2.27
N GLY A 420 -8.85 10.16 2.39
CA GLY A 420 -9.54 10.10 3.69
C GLY A 420 -9.53 8.70 4.31
N THR A 421 -9.73 7.66 3.49
CA THR A 421 -9.65 6.26 3.95
C THR A 421 -8.25 5.90 4.41
N TYR A 422 -7.22 6.34 3.68
CA TYR A 422 -5.83 6.16 4.08
C TYR A 422 -5.53 6.85 5.40
N PHE A 423 -5.87 8.13 5.52
CA PHE A 423 -5.60 8.90 6.74
C PHE A 423 -6.28 8.30 7.97
N ALA A 424 -7.55 7.89 7.86
CA ALA A 424 -8.26 7.22 8.95
C ALA A 424 -7.62 5.87 9.33
N GLY A 425 -7.21 5.09 8.33
CA GLY A 425 -6.49 3.83 8.54
C GLY A 425 -5.13 4.04 9.20
N GLN A 426 -4.37 5.03 8.74
CA GLN A 426 -3.06 5.37 9.27
C GLN A 426 -3.14 5.84 10.72
N LEU A 427 -4.08 6.74 11.06
CA LEU A 427 -4.30 7.17 12.43
C LEU A 427 -4.58 6.00 13.38
N LEU A 428 -5.47 5.07 12.97
CA LEU A 428 -5.78 3.90 13.77
C LEU A 428 -4.55 2.99 13.93
N SER A 429 -3.83 2.74 12.82
CA SER A 429 -2.61 1.94 12.81
C SER A 429 -1.53 2.55 13.71
N ASP A 430 -1.31 3.86 13.62
CA ASP A 430 -0.30 4.59 14.39
C ASP A 430 -0.63 4.59 15.89
N VAL A 431 -1.91 4.75 16.27
CA VAL A 431 -2.33 4.64 17.68
C VAL A 431 -2.04 3.26 18.24
N ILE A 432 -2.31 2.20 17.48
CA ILE A 432 -2.00 0.82 17.90
C ILE A 432 -0.50 0.62 17.95
N TYR A 433 0.22 1.10 16.93
CA TYR A 433 1.67 1.01 16.81
C TYR A 433 2.36 1.64 18.02
N TYR A 434 2.11 2.93 18.32
CA TYR A 434 2.77 3.63 19.43
C TYR A 434 2.42 3.01 20.78
N LYS A 435 1.16 2.62 21.02
CA LYS A 435 0.79 1.92 22.27
C LYS A 435 1.52 0.59 22.43
N THR A 436 1.66 -0.16 21.34
CA THR A 436 2.36 -1.45 21.37
C THR A 436 3.86 -1.23 21.52
N ARG A 437 4.42 -0.21 20.88
CA ARG A 437 5.84 0.15 20.96
C ARG A 437 6.24 0.57 22.37
N GLN A 438 5.49 1.49 22.99
CA GLN A 438 5.69 1.90 24.38
C GLN A 438 5.63 0.70 25.34
N LYS A 439 4.69 -0.23 25.13
CA LYS A 439 4.63 -1.42 25.97
C LYS A 439 5.78 -2.41 25.72
N THR A 440 6.13 -2.62 24.45
CA THR A 440 7.00 -3.72 24.06
C THR A 440 8.47 -3.37 24.12
N ILE A 441 8.84 -2.15 23.78
CA ILE A 441 10.23 -1.68 23.79
C ILE A 441 10.41 -0.35 24.52
N ASN A 442 9.36 0.19 25.17
CA ASN A 442 9.39 1.44 25.94
C ASN A 442 9.90 2.65 25.14
N GLN A 443 9.43 2.78 23.90
CA GLN A 443 9.81 3.84 22.96
C GLN A 443 8.63 4.40 22.17
#